data_AF-A0A651F5I5-F1
#
_entry.id   AF-A0A651F5I5-F1
#
_cell.length_a   1.000
_cell.length_b   1.000
_cell.length_c   1.000
_cell.angle_alpha   90.00
_cell.angle_beta   90.00
_cell.angle_gamma   90.00
#
_symmetry.space_group_name_H-M   'P 1'
#
loop_
_entity.id
_entity.type
_entity.pdbx_description
1 polymer ?
#
loop_
_entity_poly.entity_id
_entity_poly.type
_entity_poly.pdbx_seq_one_letter_code
_entity_poly.pdbx_strand_id
1 'polypeptide(L)'
;MVMPEEQWERYSEGETADKNTAVEGLSPDHPLPFSDVSSLLLTQIKEPLYVALKIGDAKKDFVIEIPPPEKSQLKTAQQAHKTTTNKRHKILLKAIEKTGDAWLTAYMCVVYREKDADLNWLDPNHYFSYEFSADRTFLSAACSRSTPEITGILLQTDGIRINHRDRDPLWAAIQNKNQEHSFAILKMLCSYRDTIIGDSVIRYAQTKTIRDMLKQAQKDRLQQKQELQEKQQKALPSSATDAEVREEEDGTVWTKLDAGSICKITQDGTGFRLRKIFNFESATISESHEHLDADGNLKTATAPAVTPFRQLGNKAEIEKAQQKLRAMNAGNNAQPKK
;
A
#
# COMPACT_ATOMS: atom_id res chain seq x y z
N MET A 1 2.00 -6.88 -27.64
CA MET A 1 0.67 -6.88 -28.26
C MET A 1 0.17 -5.44 -28.21
N VAL A 2 0.21 -4.75 -29.36
CA VAL A 2 -0.19 -3.33 -29.46
C VAL A 2 -1.71 -3.32 -29.56
N MET A 3 -2.38 -2.66 -28.63
CA MET A 3 -3.84 -2.51 -28.69
C MET A 3 -4.23 -1.66 -29.91
N PRO A 4 -5.28 -2.03 -30.68
CA PRO A 4 -5.71 -1.28 -31.86
C PRO A 4 -6.18 0.13 -31.48
N GLU A 5 -5.93 1.09 -32.38
CA GLU A 5 -6.17 2.52 -32.21
C GLU A 5 -7.65 2.87 -31.90
N GLU A 6 -8.59 2.03 -32.36
CA GLU A 6 -10.04 2.19 -32.21
C GLU A 6 -10.58 2.01 -30.78
N GLN A 7 -9.81 1.41 -29.86
CA GLN A 7 -10.22 1.34 -28.45
C GLN A 7 -9.97 2.63 -27.65
N TRP A 8 -9.15 3.55 -28.18
CA TRP A 8 -8.93 4.84 -27.53
C TRP A 8 -10.12 5.79 -27.69
N GLU A 9 -10.79 5.77 -28.85
CA GLU A 9 -11.94 6.64 -29.11
C GLU A 9 -13.16 6.29 -28.24
N ARG A 10 -13.32 5.00 -27.87
CA ARG A 10 -14.38 4.58 -26.94
C ARG A 10 -14.17 5.04 -25.49
N TYR A 11 -12.95 5.40 -25.08
CA TYR A 11 -12.71 6.04 -23.78
C TYR A 11 -12.89 7.56 -23.82
N SER A 12 -12.91 8.18 -25.01
CA SER A 12 -13.15 9.63 -25.15
C SER A 12 -14.59 10.01 -25.49
N GLU A 13 -15.43 9.07 -25.95
CA GLU A 13 -16.79 9.38 -26.44
C GLU A 13 -17.93 8.74 -25.63
N GLY A 14 -17.63 8.14 -24.47
CA GLY A 14 -18.58 7.34 -23.70
C GLY A 14 -19.01 7.93 -22.36
N GLU A 15 -19.42 9.20 -22.31
CA GLU A 15 -20.41 9.76 -21.37
C GLU A 15 -20.41 11.28 -21.55
N THR A 16 -21.49 11.82 -22.11
CA THR A 16 -21.80 13.24 -22.01
C THR A 16 -22.12 13.53 -20.55
N ALA A 17 -21.08 13.76 -19.75
CA ALA A 17 -21.17 14.28 -18.40
C ALA A 17 -21.65 15.72 -18.47
N ASP A 18 -22.97 15.85 -18.61
CA ASP A 18 -23.73 17.09 -18.49
C ASP A 18 -23.80 17.46 -16.99
N LYS A 19 -22.65 17.80 -16.41
CA LYS A 19 -22.55 18.47 -15.12
C LYS A 19 -21.37 19.43 -15.18
N ASN A 20 -21.69 20.72 -15.13
CA ASN A 20 -20.82 21.74 -14.55
C ASN A 20 -20.54 21.33 -13.09
N THR A 21 -19.68 20.32 -12.89
CA THR A 21 -19.10 20.03 -11.58
C THR A 21 -18.14 21.19 -11.35
N ALA A 22 -18.58 22.18 -10.58
CA ALA A 22 -17.67 23.19 -10.06
C ALA A 22 -16.50 22.42 -9.44
N VAL A 23 -15.31 22.62 -10.00
CA VAL A 23 -14.13 21.85 -9.61
C VAL A 23 -13.83 22.24 -8.16
N GLU A 24 -14.20 21.39 -7.21
CA GLU A 24 -13.76 21.49 -5.82
C GLU A 24 -12.22 21.35 -5.78
N GLY A 25 -11.54 22.08 -4.90
CA GLY A 25 -10.06 22.11 -4.84
C GLY A 25 -9.37 23.33 -5.48
N LEU A 26 -10.12 24.37 -5.85
CA LEU A 26 -9.54 25.64 -6.36
C LEU A 26 -9.04 26.58 -5.25
N SER A 27 -9.22 26.23 -3.98
CA SER A 27 -8.78 27.03 -2.83
C SER A 27 -7.95 26.19 -1.86
N PRO A 28 -6.87 26.76 -1.28
CA PRO A 28 -6.08 26.09 -0.25
C PRO A 28 -6.87 25.81 1.04
N ASP A 29 -7.98 26.53 1.29
CA ASP A 29 -8.84 26.31 2.47
C ASP A 29 -9.75 25.08 2.33
N HIS A 30 -9.97 24.64 1.09
CA HIS A 30 -10.82 23.50 0.74
C HIS A 30 -10.11 22.60 -0.29
N PRO A 31 -8.98 21.99 0.09
CA PRO A 31 -8.19 21.17 -0.82
C PRO A 31 -8.92 19.86 -1.14
N LEU A 32 -8.79 19.40 -2.37
CA LEU A 32 -9.38 18.13 -2.82
C LEU A 32 -8.55 16.96 -2.28
N PRO A 33 -9.14 15.91 -1.68
CA PRO A 33 -8.37 14.71 -1.32
C PRO A 33 -7.70 14.08 -2.54
N PHE A 34 -6.44 13.66 -2.43
CA PHE A 34 -5.73 13.05 -3.58
C PHE A 34 -6.40 11.77 -4.10
N SER A 35 -7.14 11.06 -3.24
CA SER A 35 -7.97 9.90 -3.64
C SER A 35 -9.00 10.25 -4.70
N ASP A 36 -9.47 11.51 -4.72
CA ASP A 36 -10.59 11.97 -5.53
C ASP A 36 -10.09 12.62 -6.85
N VAL A 37 -8.78 12.82 -6.98
CA VAL A 37 -8.14 13.36 -8.19
C VAL A 37 -8.09 12.28 -9.28
N SER A 38 -8.76 12.48 -10.42
CA SER A 38 -8.68 11.57 -11.57
C SER A 38 -7.68 12.02 -12.64
N SER A 39 -7.26 11.11 -13.51
CA SER A 39 -6.36 11.42 -14.62
C SER A 39 -7.05 12.34 -15.65
N LEU A 40 -8.37 12.22 -15.79
CA LEU A 40 -9.19 13.12 -16.59
C LEU A 40 -9.19 14.53 -15.99
N LEU A 41 -9.43 14.66 -14.69
CA LEU A 41 -9.39 15.96 -14.00
C LEU A 41 -8.04 16.65 -14.22
N LEU A 42 -6.94 15.94 -14.00
CA LEU A 42 -5.58 16.49 -14.17
C LEU A 42 -5.30 16.98 -15.61
N THR A 43 -5.91 16.39 -16.63
CA THR A 43 -5.73 16.88 -18.02
C THR A 43 -6.59 18.09 -18.35
N GLN A 44 -7.59 18.39 -17.54
CA GLN A 44 -8.56 19.47 -17.77
C GLN A 44 -8.33 20.70 -16.88
N ILE A 45 -7.47 20.62 -15.84
CA ILE A 45 -7.21 21.77 -14.97
C ILE A 45 -6.63 22.95 -15.78
N LYS A 46 -7.17 24.15 -15.52
CA LYS A 46 -6.71 25.42 -16.12
C LYS A 46 -6.05 26.35 -15.11
N GLU A 47 -6.30 26.09 -13.84
CA GLU A 47 -5.79 26.81 -12.68
C GLU A 47 -5.08 25.80 -11.76
N PRO A 48 -4.23 26.25 -10.84
CA PRO A 48 -3.62 25.36 -9.86
C PRO A 48 -4.67 24.61 -9.03
N LEU A 49 -4.44 23.31 -8.84
CA LEU A 49 -5.30 22.45 -8.04
C LEU A 49 -4.65 22.24 -6.67
N TYR A 50 -5.37 22.58 -5.59
CA TYR A 50 -4.92 22.33 -4.23
C TYR A 50 -5.39 20.96 -3.77
N VAL A 51 -4.44 20.13 -3.35
CA VAL A 51 -4.69 18.72 -3.02
C VAL A 51 -4.20 18.40 -1.61
N ALA A 52 -5.07 17.76 -0.82
CA ALA A 52 -4.75 17.22 0.48
C ALA A 52 -4.16 15.81 0.36
N LEU A 53 -2.96 15.63 0.91
CA LEU A 53 -2.27 14.35 0.97
C LEU A 53 -2.32 13.81 2.40
N LYS A 54 -2.85 12.59 2.56
CA LYS A 54 -2.85 11.90 3.85
C LYS A 54 -1.54 11.13 4.00
N ILE A 55 -0.65 11.62 4.87
CA ILE A 55 0.72 11.11 5.01
C ILE A 55 0.87 10.34 6.32
N GLY A 56 0.95 9.02 6.23
CA GLY A 56 1.10 8.13 7.39
C GLY A 56 0.02 8.37 8.46
N ASP A 57 0.45 8.49 9.72
CA ASP A 57 -0.42 8.76 10.87
C ASP A 57 -0.48 10.26 11.22
N ALA A 58 -0.12 11.14 10.28
CA ALA A 58 -0.19 12.58 10.51
C ALA A 58 -1.63 13.01 10.82
N LYS A 59 -1.78 13.86 11.85
CA LYS A 59 -3.08 14.41 12.25
C LYS A 59 -3.64 15.45 11.30
N LYS A 60 -2.77 16.02 10.45
CA LYS A 60 -3.10 17.07 9.50
C LYS A 60 -2.65 16.61 8.13
N ASP A 61 -3.50 16.85 7.14
CA ASP A 61 -3.16 16.60 5.76
C ASP A 61 -2.09 17.58 5.29
N PHE A 62 -1.23 17.10 4.39
CA PHE A 62 -0.25 17.93 3.72
C PHE A 62 -0.88 18.49 2.45
N VAL A 63 -1.10 19.80 2.40
CA VAL A 63 -1.71 20.45 1.24
C VAL A 63 -0.62 20.84 0.26
N ILE A 64 -0.79 20.44 -1.00
CA ILE A 64 0.12 20.78 -2.10
C ILE A 64 -0.62 21.47 -3.23
N GLU A 65 0.12 22.21 -4.03
CA GLU A 65 -0.36 22.82 -5.27
C GLU A 65 0.12 21.99 -6.46
N ILE A 66 -0.82 21.55 -7.30
CA ILE A 66 -0.53 20.92 -8.59
C ILE A 66 -0.80 21.96 -9.68
N PRO A 67 0.24 22.43 -10.40
CA PRO A 67 0.06 23.46 -11.43
C PRO A 67 -0.68 22.89 -12.65
N PRO A 68 -1.30 23.76 -13.48
CA PRO A 68 -1.91 23.33 -14.72
C PRO A 68 -0.88 22.74 -15.70
N PRO A 69 -1.25 21.74 -16.52
CA PRO A 69 -0.31 21.09 -17.40
C PRO A 69 0.17 21.98 -18.54
N GLU A 70 1.46 21.89 -18.82
CA GLU A 70 2.04 22.37 -20.07
C GLU A 70 1.67 21.45 -21.24
N LYS A 71 1.66 22.01 -22.45
CA LYS A 71 1.48 21.24 -23.70
C LYS A 71 2.51 20.11 -23.86
N SER A 72 3.72 20.31 -23.36
CA SER A 72 4.82 19.34 -23.38
C SER A 72 4.51 18.12 -22.48
N GLN A 73 3.92 18.37 -21.31
CA GLN A 73 3.54 17.37 -20.32
C GLN A 73 2.35 16.54 -20.82
N LEU A 74 1.33 17.18 -21.40
CA LEU A 74 0.19 16.48 -22.01
C LEU A 74 0.64 15.51 -23.11
N LYS A 75 1.56 15.94 -23.99
CA LYS A 75 2.15 15.06 -25.00
C LYS A 75 2.92 13.89 -24.37
N THR A 76 3.65 14.14 -23.29
CA THR A 76 4.42 13.11 -22.58
C THR A 76 3.48 12.10 -21.90
N ALA A 77 2.40 12.56 -21.27
CA ALA A 77 1.35 11.73 -20.70
C ALA A 77 0.68 10.84 -21.75
N GLN A 78 0.27 11.41 -22.89
CA GLN A 78 -0.27 10.65 -24.02
C GLN A 78 0.73 9.60 -24.55
N GLN A 79 2.02 9.95 -24.62
CA GLN A 79 3.05 9.03 -25.04
C GLN A 79 3.25 7.89 -24.03
N ALA A 80 3.15 8.15 -22.72
CA ALA A 80 3.33 7.14 -21.67
C ALA A 80 2.37 5.95 -21.85
N HIS A 81 1.12 6.22 -22.24
CA HIS A 81 0.09 5.22 -22.58
C HIS A 81 0.47 4.28 -23.71
N LYS A 82 1.26 4.74 -24.68
CA LYS A 82 1.65 3.97 -25.86
C LYS A 82 3.01 3.27 -25.70
N THR A 83 3.63 3.37 -24.53
CA THR A 83 5.00 2.86 -24.31
C THR A 83 5.05 1.65 -23.40
N THR A 84 6.24 1.07 -23.25
CA THR A 84 6.49 -0.04 -22.34
C THR A 84 6.63 0.46 -20.89
N THR A 85 6.43 -0.43 -19.93
CA THR A 85 6.63 -0.18 -18.48
C THR A 85 7.98 0.47 -18.20
N ASN A 86 9.07 -0.06 -18.75
CA ASN A 86 10.41 0.51 -18.58
C ASN A 86 10.55 1.94 -19.13
N LYS A 87 9.83 2.28 -20.21
CA LYS A 87 9.82 3.66 -20.74
C LYS A 87 9.01 4.58 -19.83
N ARG A 88 7.84 4.13 -19.33
CA ARG A 88 7.05 4.85 -18.33
C ARG A 88 7.84 5.12 -17.05
N HIS A 89 8.60 4.14 -16.58
CA HIS A 89 9.50 4.28 -15.45
C HIS A 89 10.55 5.38 -15.68
N LYS A 90 11.20 5.39 -16.85
CA LYS A 90 12.17 6.44 -17.21
C LYS A 90 11.54 7.82 -17.32
N ILE A 91 10.30 7.91 -17.82
CA ILE A 91 9.54 9.18 -17.88
C ILE A 91 9.31 9.71 -16.47
N LEU A 92 8.79 8.87 -15.56
CA LEU A 92 8.53 9.25 -14.17
C LEU A 92 9.83 9.64 -13.44
N LEU A 93 10.92 8.87 -13.62
CA LEU A 93 12.20 9.20 -12.99
C LEU A 93 12.72 10.56 -13.48
N LYS A 94 12.60 10.84 -14.78
CA LYS A 94 12.99 12.14 -15.35
C LYS A 94 12.15 13.27 -14.76
N ALA A 95 10.84 13.05 -14.60
CA ALA A 95 9.92 14.02 -13.97
C ALA A 95 10.36 14.36 -12.54
N ILE A 96 10.74 13.34 -11.77
CA ILE A 96 11.19 13.46 -10.38
C ILE A 96 12.55 14.17 -10.28
N GLU A 97 13.54 13.74 -11.07
CA GLU A 97 14.94 14.16 -10.88
C GLU A 97 15.34 15.43 -11.59
N LYS A 98 14.81 15.68 -12.79
CA LYS A 98 15.29 16.78 -13.66
C LYS A 98 14.38 17.99 -13.65
N THR A 99 13.07 17.76 -13.63
CA THR A 99 12.09 18.83 -13.80
C THR A 99 11.36 19.18 -12.51
N GLY A 100 11.34 18.28 -11.51
CA GLY A 100 10.52 18.50 -10.31
C GLY A 100 9.04 18.64 -10.67
N ASP A 101 8.60 17.87 -11.67
CA ASP A 101 7.33 18.07 -12.34
C ASP A 101 6.17 17.45 -11.56
N ALA A 102 5.55 18.25 -10.70
CA ALA A 102 4.47 17.83 -9.81
C ALA A 102 3.27 17.29 -10.58
N TRP A 103 2.91 17.95 -11.70
CA TRP A 103 1.78 17.53 -12.51
C TRP A 103 2.01 16.16 -13.14
N LEU A 104 3.15 15.95 -13.79
CA LEU A 104 3.41 14.68 -14.48
C LEU A 104 3.59 13.53 -13.48
N THR A 105 4.20 13.80 -12.32
CA THR A 105 4.28 12.81 -11.24
C THR A 105 2.88 12.46 -10.71
N ALA A 106 2.03 13.44 -10.41
CA ALA A 106 0.66 13.21 -9.97
C ALA A 106 -0.14 12.41 -11.00
N TYR A 107 -0.06 12.81 -12.28
CA TYR A 107 -0.73 12.11 -13.38
C TYR A 107 -0.33 10.63 -13.45
N MET A 108 0.97 10.33 -13.41
CA MET A 108 1.45 8.94 -13.50
C MET A 108 1.00 8.10 -12.29
N CYS A 109 0.95 8.67 -11.09
CA CYS A 109 0.49 7.97 -9.88
C CYS A 109 -1.03 7.74 -9.92
N VAL A 110 -1.81 8.72 -10.36
CA VAL A 110 -3.27 8.60 -10.51
C VAL A 110 -3.63 7.56 -11.57
N VAL A 111 -2.98 7.57 -12.73
CA VAL A 111 -3.21 6.54 -13.76
C VAL A 111 -2.85 5.15 -13.25
N TYR A 112 -1.78 5.00 -12.47
CA TYR A 112 -1.45 3.72 -11.85
C TYR A 112 -2.56 3.22 -10.92
N ARG A 113 -3.11 4.11 -10.08
CA ARG A 113 -4.24 3.79 -9.20
C ARG A 113 -5.49 3.42 -9.98
N GLU A 114 -5.86 4.19 -11.00
CA GLU A 114 -7.05 3.94 -11.85
C GLU A 114 -6.96 2.66 -12.70
N LYS A 115 -5.75 2.14 -12.94
CA LYS A 115 -5.51 0.86 -13.60
C LYS A 115 -5.45 -0.30 -12.59
N ASP A 116 -6.06 -0.13 -11.42
CA ASP A 116 -6.12 -1.10 -10.32
C ASP A 116 -4.74 -1.67 -9.93
N ALA A 117 -3.73 -0.80 -9.91
CA ALA A 117 -2.36 -1.17 -9.57
C ALA A 117 -1.77 -2.29 -10.45
N ASP A 118 -2.22 -2.42 -11.71
CA ASP A 118 -1.65 -3.34 -12.69
C ASP A 118 -0.12 -3.12 -12.78
N LEU A 119 0.65 -4.05 -12.22
CA LEU A 119 2.11 -3.98 -12.19
C LEU A 119 2.72 -3.95 -13.60
N ASN A 120 1.94 -4.29 -14.64
CA ASN A 120 2.35 -4.10 -16.03
C ASN A 120 2.34 -2.63 -16.45
N TRP A 121 1.57 -1.76 -15.81
CA TRP A 121 1.56 -0.33 -16.09
C TRP A 121 2.78 0.37 -15.48
N LEU A 122 2.92 0.31 -14.15
CA LEU A 122 3.97 0.98 -13.41
C LEU A 122 4.26 0.19 -12.13
N ASP A 123 5.50 -0.21 -11.90
CA ASP A 123 5.94 -0.66 -10.58
C ASP A 123 6.40 0.57 -9.74
N PRO A 124 5.69 0.97 -8.66
CA PRO A 124 6.07 2.11 -7.82
C PRO A 124 7.37 1.87 -7.03
N ASN A 125 7.80 0.61 -6.92
CA ASN A 125 9.04 0.21 -6.26
C ASN A 125 10.14 -0.14 -7.25
N HIS A 126 9.99 0.23 -8.53
CA HIS A 126 10.95 -0.10 -9.57
C HIS A 126 12.36 0.37 -9.21
N TYR A 127 13.33 -0.48 -9.52
CA TYR A 127 14.72 -0.29 -9.19
C TYR A 127 15.52 0.13 -10.43
N PHE A 128 16.10 1.32 -10.40
CA PHE A 128 16.98 1.79 -11.47
C PHE A 128 18.43 1.48 -11.12
N SER A 129 19.04 0.55 -11.85
CA SER A 129 20.49 0.35 -11.79
C SER A 129 21.20 1.36 -12.70
N TYR A 130 22.13 2.13 -12.15
CA TYR A 130 23.02 2.99 -12.93
C TYR A 130 24.45 2.50 -12.79
N GLU A 131 25.17 2.31 -13.89
CA GLU A 131 26.56 1.79 -13.89
C GLU A 131 27.52 2.55 -12.96
N PHE A 132 27.24 3.83 -12.68
CA PHE A 132 28.11 4.71 -11.88
C PHE A 132 27.39 5.52 -10.79
N SER A 133 26.10 5.27 -10.55
CA SER A 133 25.36 6.00 -9.54
C SER A 133 24.59 5.03 -8.66
N ALA A 134 24.51 5.35 -7.37
CA ALA A 134 23.67 4.62 -6.43
C ALA A 134 22.31 4.33 -7.08
N ASP A 135 21.97 3.05 -7.22
CA ASP A 135 20.67 2.60 -7.68
C ASP A 135 19.56 3.26 -6.84
N ARG A 136 18.36 3.45 -7.39
CA ARG A 136 17.30 4.18 -6.68
C ARG A 136 15.93 3.61 -7.01
N THR A 137 15.04 3.66 -6.03
CA THR A 137 13.59 3.65 -6.26
C THR A 137 13.09 5.06 -6.56
N PHE A 138 11.88 5.22 -7.10
CA PHE A 138 11.26 6.53 -7.27
C PHE A 138 11.23 7.36 -5.99
N LEU A 139 10.83 6.74 -4.87
CA LEU A 139 10.76 7.42 -3.58
C LEU A 139 12.15 7.92 -3.14
N SER A 140 13.18 7.08 -3.22
CA SER A 140 14.55 7.51 -2.86
C SER A 140 15.11 8.60 -3.81
N ALA A 141 14.75 8.58 -5.10
CA ALA A 141 15.10 9.62 -6.03
C ALA A 141 14.42 10.95 -5.66
N ALA A 142 13.11 10.92 -5.36
CA ALA A 142 12.35 12.08 -4.91
C ALA A 142 12.91 12.67 -3.62
N CYS A 143 13.15 11.84 -2.61
CA CYS A 143 13.68 12.27 -1.33
C CYS A 143 15.03 13.01 -1.43
N SER A 144 15.91 12.56 -2.34
CA SER A 144 17.27 13.11 -2.46
C SER A 144 17.42 14.26 -3.45
N ARG A 145 16.53 14.36 -4.45
CA ARG A 145 16.73 15.27 -5.60
C ARG A 145 15.55 16.17 -5.90
N SER A 146 14.39 15.94 -5.26
CA SER A 146 13.16 16.63 -5.61
C SER A 146 12.61 17.43 -4.43
N THR A 147 11.35 17.83 -4.56
CA THR A 147 10.64 18.68 -3.61
C THR A 147 9.75 17.86 -2.66
N PRO A 148 9.30 18.47 -1.54
CA PRO A 148 8.35 17.86 -0.63
C PRO A 148 7.05 17.41 -1.32
N GLU A 149 6.55 18.17 -2.29
CA GLU A 149 5.31 17.91 -3.04
C GLU A 149 5.42 16.60 -3.84
N ILE A 150 6.50 16.43 -4.60
CA ILE A 150 6.76 15.22 -5.38
C ILE A 150 6.85 13.99 -4.47
N THR A 151 7.53 14.14 -3.32
CA THR A 151 7.65 13.06 -2.35
C THR A 151 6.29 12.71 -1.75
N GLY A 152 5.49 13.72 -1.40
CA GLY A 152 4.13 13.55 -0.91
C GLY A 152 3.24 12.81 -1.90
N ILE A 153 3.28 13.19 -3.19
CA ILE A 153 2.52 12.53 -4.26
C ILE A 153 2.90 11.04 -4.37
N LEU A 154 4.19 10.73 -4.40
CA LEU A 154 4.64 9.33 -4.46
C LEU A 154 4.17 8.53 -3.24
N LEU A 155 4.18 9.14 -2.06
CA LEU A 155 3.70 8.52 -0.82
C LEU A 155 2.18 8.22 -0.83
N GLN A 156 1.41 8.78 -1.78
CA GLN A 156 0.01 8.39 -2.03
C GLN A 156 -0.13 7.19 -2.97
N THR A 157 0.97 6.66 -3.51
CA THR A 157 0.91 5.55 -4.47
C THR A 157 0.77 4.22 -3.73
N ASP A 158 -0.26 3.46 -4.06
CA ASP A 158 -0.52 2.17 -3.43
C ASP A 158 0.66 1.20 -3.60
N GLY A 159 0.97 0.47 -2.53
CA GLY A 159 2.07 -0.49 -2.51
C GLY A 159 3.48 0.11 -2.46
N ILE A 160 3.64 1.43 -2.34
CA ILE A 160 4.96 2.05 -2.21
C ILE A 160 5.67 1.61 -0.91
N ARG A 161 6.92 1.17 -1.04
CA ARG A 161 7.74 0.71 0.09
C ARG A 161 8.52 1.87 0.68
N ILE A 162 8.14 2.27 1.89
CA ILE A 162 8.79 3.34 2.63
C ILE A 162 10.14 2.90 3.19
N ASN A 163 10.30 1.61 3.49
CA ASN A 163 11.55 1.02 3.95
C ASN A 163 12.20 0.18 2.84
N HIS A 164 13.48 0.40 2.56
CA HIS A 164 14.26 -0.42 1.64
C HIS A 164 15.64 -0.74 2.23
N ARG A 165 16.04 -2.02 2.21
CA ARG A 165 17.23 -2.52 2.95
C ARG A 165 18.52 -1.80 2.58
N ASP A 166 18.78 -1.62 1.29
CA ASP A 166 20.08 -1.11 0.84
C ASP A 166 20.11 0.41 0.67
N ARG A 167 18.94 1.04 0.51
CA ARG A 167 18.78 2.43 0.05
C ARG A 167 17.48 3.04 0.55
N ASP A 168 17.47 3.28 1.85
CA ASP A 168 16.34 3.83 2.58
C ASP A 168 15.98 5.25 2.07
N PRO A 169 14.72 5.52 1.68
CA PRO A 169 14.21 6.88 1.46
C PRO A 169 14.60 7.88 2.55
N LEU A 170 14.68 7.46 3.81
CA LEU A 170 15.11 8.28 4.94
C LEU A 170 16.58 8.72 4.78
N TRP A 171 17.45 7.81 4.36
CA TRP A 171 18.84 8.10 4.03
C TRP A 171 18.95 9.04 2.83
N ALA A 172 18.13 8.83 1.80
CA ALA A 172 18.09 9.70 0.63
C ALA A 172 17.66 11.13 1.01
N ALA A 173 16.69 11.28 1.90
CA ALA A 173 16.18 12.57 2.36
C ALA A 173 17.23 13.41 3.10
N ILE A 174 18.07 12.80 3.94
CA ILE A 174 19.18 13.54 4.62
C ILE A 174 20.28 14.00 3.65
N GLN A 175 20.32 13.46 2.43
CA GLN A 175 21.27 13.86 1.38
C GLN A 175 20.68 14.89 0.41
N ASN A 176 19.44 15.35 0.64
CA ASN A 176 18.84 16.38 -0.21
C ASN A 176 19.65 17.67 -0.08
N LYS A 177 19.94 18.30 -1.24
CA LYS A 177 20.76 19.52 -1.30
C LYS A 177 20.06 20.71 -0.65
N ASN A 178 18.72 20.74 -0.68
CA ASN A 178 17.93 21.77 -0.02
C ASN A 178 17.56 21.31 1.39
N GLN A 179 18.03 22.04 2.41
CA GLN A 179 17.80 21.70 3.82
C GLN A 179 16.32 21.79 4.23
N GLU A 180 15.58 22.77 3.71
CA GLU A 180 14.16 22.94 4.02
C GLU A 180 13.36 21.78 3.43
N HIS A 181 13.68 21.40 2.19
CA HIS A 181 13.07 20.22 1.55
C HIS A 181 13.44 18.94 2.30
N SER A 182 14.71 18.76 2.66
CA SER A 182 15.18 17.63 3.47
C SER A 182 14.35 17.50 4.75
N PHE A 183 14.19 18.60 5.48
CA PHE A 183 13.46 18.63 6.73
C PHE A 183 11.97 18.31 6.56
N ALA A 184 11.31 18.89 5.56
CA ALA A 184 9.90 18.62 5.25
C ALA A 184 9.67 17.17 4.82
N ILE A 185 10.52 16.63 3.96
CA ILE A 185 10.46 15.23 3.50
C ILE A 185 10.68 14.28 4.68
N LEU A 186 11.65 14.55 5.55
CA LEU A 186 11.90 13.73 6.74
C LEU A 186 10.71 13.73 7.69
N LYS A 187 10.01 14.85 7.87
CA LYS A 187 8.75 14.89 8.64
C LYS A 187 7.68 13.99 8.02
N MET A 188 7.52 14.01 6.70
CA MET A 188 6.57 13.13 6.01
C MET A 188 6.90 11.66 6.23
N LEU A 189 8.14 11.26 5.95
CA LEU A 189 8.59 9.87 6.17
C LEU A 189 8.46 9.48 7.66
N CYS A 190 8.77 10.39 8.57
CA CYS A 190 8.65 10.12 10.00
C CYS A 190 7.20 10.00 10.49
N SER A 191 6.22 10.45 9.72
CA SER A 191 4.79 10.32 10.05
C SER A 191 4.26 8.90 9.82
N TYR A 192 4.97 8.06 9.07
CA TYR A 192 4.63 6.65 8.91
C TYR A 192 5.17 5.82 10.08
N ARG A 193 4.28 5.08 10.73
CA ARG A 193 4.61 4.30 11.93
C ARG A 193 5.59 3.16 11.69
N ASP A 194 5.55 2.58 10.50
CA ASP A 194 6.38 1.45 10.09
C ASP A 194 7.78 1.87 9.59
N THR A 195 8.05 3.17 9.44
CA THR A 195 9.37 3.65 9.01
C THR A 195 10.44 3.22 10.02
N ILE A 196 11.62 2.84 9.53
CA ILE A 196 12.75 2.41 10.35
C ILE A 196 13.74 3.56 10.45
N ILE A 197 13.98 4.08 11.65
CA ILE A 197 15.00 5.11 11.89
C ILE A 197 16.24 4.44 12.48
N GLY A 198 17.23 4.19 11.63
CA GLY A 198 18.51 3.62 12.03
C GLY A 198 19.49 4.68 12.59
N ASP A 199 20.38 4.23 13.48
CA ASP A 199 21.40 5.09 14.11
C ASP A 199 22.34 5.72 13.09
N SER A 200 22.58 5.07 11.96
CA SER A 200 23.36 5.62 10.85
C SER A 200 22.69 6.88 10.30
N VAL A 201 21.39 6.85 10.00
CA VAL A 201 20.67 8.03 9.46
C VAL A 201 20.76 9.20 10.44
N ILE A 202 20.62 8.94 11.74
CA ILE A 202 20.79 9.96 12.79
C ILE A 202 22.23 10.49 12.81
N ARG A 203 23.23 9.61 12.75
CA ARG A 203 24.65 10.02 12.80
C ARG A 203 25.05 10.90 11.62
N TYR A 204 24.57 10.57 10.42
CA TYR A 204 24.93 11.25 9.17
C TYR A 204 24.00 12.40 8.79
N ALA A 205 22.94 12.65 9.56
CA ALA A 205 22.10 13.82 9.37
C ALA A 205 22.92 15.12 9.49
N GLN A 206 22.76 15.99 8.49
CA GLN A 206 23.64 17.12 8.22
C GLN A 206 23.55 18.22 9.30
N THR A 207 22.37 18.37 9.92
CA THR A 207 22.13 19.42 10.92
C THR A 207 21.72 18.84 12.26
N LYS A 208 21.99 19.59 13.34
CA LYS A 208 21.53 19.24 14.69
C LYS A 208 20.00 19.13 14.74
N THR A 209 19.29 20.04 14.10
CA THR A 209 17.82 20.05 14.03
C THR A 209 17.26 18.77 13.42
N ILE A 210 17.84 18.28 12.32
CA ILE A 210 17.44 17.00 11.72
C ILE A 210 17.73 15.84 12.68
N ARG A 211 18.91 15.83 13.33
CA ARG A 211 19.27 14.79 14.30
C ARG A 211 18.29 14.72 15.47
N ASP A 212 17.94 15.87 16.03
CA ASP A 212 17.04 15.95 17.18
C ASP A 212 15.62 15.50 16.80
N MET A 213 15.14 15.89 15.61
CA MET A 213 13.86 15.42 15.06
C MET A 213 13.84 13.89 14.87
N LEU A 214 14.88 13.31 14.26
CA LEU A 214 14.95 11.86 14.03
C LEU A 214 15.00 11.07 15.34
N LYS A 215 15.75 11.56 16.33
CA LYS A 215 15.78 10.97 17.68
C LYS A 215 14.43 11.02 18.37
N GLN A 216 13.72 12.16 18.25
CA GLN A 216 12.39 12.30 18.82
C GLN A 216 11.41 11.33 18.17
N ALA A 217 11.37 11.27 16.83
CA ALA A 217 10.52 10.34 16.09
C ALA A 217 10.82 8.86 16.44
N GLN A 218 12.10 8.51 16.60
CA GLN A 218 12.51 7.17 17.03
C GLN A 218 12.00 6.85 18.45
N LYS A 219 12.13 7.80 19.39
CA LYS A 219 11.63 7.66 20.77
C LYS A 219 10.11 7.52 20.82
N ASP A 220 9.37 8.35 20.09
CA ASP A 220 7.91 8.31 20.05
C ASP A 220 7.39 6.95 19.56
N ARG A 221 8.06 6.35 18.56
CA ARG A 221 7.71 5.01 18.07
C ARG A 221 7.97 3.90 19.07
N LEU A 222 9.09 3.97 19.81
CA LEU A 222 9.38 3.01 20.87
C LEU A 222 8.31 3.06 21.95
N GLN A 223 7.89 4.27 22.35
CA GLN A 223 6.83 4.45 23.33
C GLN A 223 5.48 3.90 22.83
N GLN A 224 5.07 4.21 21.60
CA GLN A 224 3.84 3.68 21.01
C GLN A 224 3.84 2.14 20.95
N LYS A 225 4.99 1.53 20.64
CA LYS A 225 5.13 0.07 20.62
C LYS A 225 4.96 -0.54 22.01
N GLN A 226 5.51 0.10 23.05
CA GLN A 226 5.34 -0.32 24.44
C GLN A 226 3.88 -0.21 24.88
N GLU A 227 3.22 0.93 24.60
CA GLU A 227 1.81 1.14 24.94
C GLU A 227 0.88 0.11 24.29
N LEU A 228 1.17 -0.31 23.05
CA LEU A 228 0.40 -1.36 22.38
C LEU A 228 0.64 -2.74 22.95
N GLN A 229 1.88 -3.05 23.35
CA GLN A 229 2.18 -4.31 24.03
C GLN A 229 1.47 -4.40 25.39
N GLU A 230 1.44 -3.31 26.15
CA GLU A 230 0.70 -3.25 27.42
C GLU A 230 -0.81 -3.40 27.22
N LYS A 231 -1.38 -2.75 26.19
CA LYS A 231 -2.80 -2.91 25.85
C LYS A 231 -3.13 -4.35 25.48
N GLN A 232 -2.27 -5.02 24.71
CA GLN A 232 -2.44 -6.43 24.35
C GLN A 232 -2.36 -7.35 25.57
N GLN A 233 -1.42 -7.10 26.49
CA GLN A 233 -1.29 -7.88 27.73
C GLN A 233 -2.50 -7.71 28.66
N LYS A 234 -3.06 -6.49 28.75
CA LYS A 234 -4.28 -6.22 29.56
C LYS A 234 -5.56 -6.79 28.94
N ALA A 235 -5.58 -7.02 27.63
CA ALA A 235 -6.75 -7.53 26.92
C ALA A 235 -6.84 -9.07 26.89
N LEU A 236 -5.85 -9.81 27.40
CA LEU A 236 -5.90 -11.27 27.51
C LEU A 236 -6.78 -11.70 28.70
N PRO A 237 -7.96 -12.32 28.48
CA PRO A 237 -8.78 -12.82 29.57
C PRO A 237 -8.09 -13.99 30.27
N SER A 238 -8.05 -13.94 31.61
CA SER A 238 -7.44 -14.95 32.48
C SER A 238 -8.32 -16.20 32.69
N SER A 239 -9.18 -16.56 31.74
CA SER A 239 -10.10 -17.69 31.90
C SER A 239 -9.83 -18.76 30.85
N ALA A 240 -8.89 -19.65 31.17
CA ALA A 240 -8.91 -21.01 30.64
C ALA A 240 -10.00 -21.77 31.40
N THR A 241 -11.17 -21.94 30.79
CA THR A 241 -12.12 -22.98 31.18
C THR A 241 -13.07 -23.24 30.01
N ASP A 242 -12.97 -24.47 29.51
CA ASP A 242 -13.91 -25.26 28.71
C ASP A 242 -14.63 -24.58 27.53
N ALA A 243 -14.30 -25.04 26.32
CA ALA A 243 -15.10 -24.78 25.13
C ALA A 243 -15.19 -26.04 24.25
N GLU A 244 -16.30 -26.76 24.43
CA GLU A 244 -17.08 -27.27 23.31
C GLU A 244 -17.29 -26.18 22.25
N VAL A 245 -17.47 -26.63 21.01
CA VAL A 245 -17.59 -25.84 19.77
C VAL A 245 -18.43 -24.58 19.97
N ARG A 246 -17.78 -23.42 20.08
CA ARG A 246 -18.39 -22.10 19.93
C ARG A 246 -17.85 -21.44 18.67
N GLU A 247 -18.75 -20.85 17.89
CA GLU A 247 -18.45 -19.89 16.83
C GLU A 247 -17.64 -18.73 17.44
N GLU A 248 -16.52 -18.37 16.82
CA GLU A 248 -15.77 -17.16 17.22
C GLU A 248 -16.59 -15.93 16.79
N GLU A 249 -16.60 -14.86 17.59
CA GLU A 249 -17.42 -13.63 17.36
C GLU A 249 -17.23 -12.98 15.97
N ASP A 250 -16.13 -13.31 15.27
CA ASP A 250 -15.81 -12.83 13.92
C ASP A 250 -16.43 -13.67 12.77
N GLY A 251 -17.43 -14.53 13.04
CA GLY A 251 -18.06 -15.37 12.01
C GLY A 251 -17.10 -16.39 11.38
N THR A 252 -15.99 -16.70 12.06
CA THR A 252 -14.99 -17.66 11.58
C THR A 252 -15.39 -19.09 11.95
N VAL A 253 -15.49 -19.94 10.93
CA VAL A 253 -15.85 -21.35 11.07
C VAL A 253 -14.64 -22.24 10.75
N TRP A 254 -14.35 -23.19 11.64
CA TRP A 254 -13.32 -24.20 11.41
C TRP A 254 -13.97 -25.53 11.07
N THR A 255 -13.58 -26.12 9.95
CA THR A 255 -14.11 -27.39 9.46
C THR A 255 -12.97 -28.37 9.25
N LYS A 256 -13.03 -29.52 9.92
CA LYS A 256 -12.11 -30.63 9.66
C LYS A 256 -12.36 -31.19 8.26
N LEU A 257 -11.29 -31.37 7.49
CA LEU A 257 -11.38 -32.03 6.18
C LEU A 257 -11.02 -33.53 6.31
N ASP A 258 -9.91 -33.81 6.98
CA ASP A 258 -9.40 -35.16 7.24
C ASP A 258 -8.53 -35.18 8.51
N ALA A 259 -7.74 -36.24 8.74
CA ALA A 259 -6.90 -36.36 9.93
C ALA A 259 -5.71 -35.39 9.95
N GLY A 260 -5.22 -34.97 8.78
CA GLY A 260 -4.05 -34.12 8.57
C GLY A 260 -4.39 -32.70 8.10
N SER A 261 -5.66 -32.41 7.81
CA SER A 261 -6.08 -31.14 7.19
C SER A 261 -7.29 -30.50 7.86
N ILE A 262 -7.25 -29.17 7.99
CA ILE A 262 -8.34 -28.35 8.53
C ILE A 262 -8.57 -27.11 7.65
N CYS A 263 -9.83 -26.71 7.51
CA CYS A 263 -10.25 -25.53 6.79
C CYS A 263 -10.70 -24.44 7.76
N LYS A 264 -10.25 -23.21 7.54
CA LYS A 264 -10.75 -21.99 8.17
C LYS A 264 -11.55 -21.22 7.13
N ILE A 265 -12.79 -20.90 7.45
CA ILE A 265 -13.69 -20.10 6.62
C ILE A 265 -13.98 -18.80 7.36
N THR A 266 -13.76 -17.67 6.71
CA THR A 266 -14.12 -16.34 7.21
C THR A 266 -15.01 -15.66 6.18
N GLN A 267 -16.18 -15.18 6.59
CA GLN A 267 -17.15 -14.51 5.73
C GLN A 267 -17.39 -13.09 6.24
N ASP A 268 -17.31 -12.08 5.36
CA ASP A 268 -17.34 -10.66 5.75
C ASP A 268 -18.74 -10.02 5.69
N GLY A 269 -19.78 -10.84 5.51
CA GLY A 269 -21.17 -10.38 5.40
C GLY A 269 -21.55 -9.76 4.05
N THR A 270 -20.60 -9.55 3.13
CA THR A 270 -20.84 -8.92 1.81
C THR A 270 -20.93 -9.92 0.66
N GLY A 271 -21.10 -11.21 0.98
CA GLY A 271 -21.05 -12.30 -0.01
C GLY A 271 -19.62 -12.71 -0.37
N PHE A 272 -18.60 -12.25 0.36
CA PHE A 272 -17.23 -12.70 0.18
C PHE A 272 -16.83 -13.70 1.27
N ARG A 273 -16.16 -14.77 0.85
CA ARG A 273 -15.72 -15.87 1.72
C ARG A 273 -14.25 -16.16 1.46
N LEU A 274 -13.43 -16.03 2.50
CA LEU A 274 -12.04 -16.45 2.50
C LEU A 274 -11.94 -17.89 3.00
N ARG A 275 -11.44 -18.78 2.16
CA ARG A 275 -11.18 -20.19 2.52
C ARG A 275 -9.68 -20.41 2.63
N LYS A 276 -9.22 -20.80 3.83
CA LYS A 276 -7.84 -21.23 4.08
C LYS A 276 -7.79 -22.69 4.48
N ILE A 277 -7.07 -23.50 3.72
CA ILE A 277 -6.87 -24.92 4.01
C ILE A 277 -5.44 -25.11 4.52
N PHE A 278 -5.31 -25.63 5.73
CA PHE A 278 -4.04 -26.01 6.34
C PHE A 278 -3.87 -27.52 6.18
N ASN A 279 -2.85 -27.94 5.44
CA ASN A 279 -2.47 -29.35 5.32
C ASN A 279 -1.14 -29.57 6.07
N PHE A 280 -1.21 -30.30 7.17
CA PHE A 280 -0.05 -30.55 8.04
C PHE A 280 0.83 -31.70 7.56
N GLU A 281 0.34 -32.57 6.68
CA GLU A 281 1.15 -33.63 6.08
C GLU A 281 2.10 -33.06 5.03
N SER A 282 1.60 -32.16 4.17
CA SER A 282 2.43 -31.47 3.16
C SER A 282 3.08 -30.19 3.67
N ALA A 283 2.76 -29.77 4.90
CA ALA A 283 3.20 -28.50 5.48
C ALA A 283 2.91 -27.28 4.60
N THR A 284 1.69 -27.22 4.05
CA THR A 284 1.24 -26.14 3.15
C THR A 284 -0.06 -25.51 3.61
N ILE A 285 -0.23 -24.24 3.27
CA ILE A 285 -1.52 -23.56 3.29
C ILE A 285 -2.00 -23.35 1.85
N SER A 286 -3.30 -23.46 1.61
CA SER A 286 -3.94 -23.06 0.37
C SER A 286 -4.98 -21.99 0.69
N GLU A 287 -4.93 -20.88 -0.04
CA GLU A 287 -5.85 -19.76 0.14
C GLU A 287 -6.65 -19.52 -1.14
N SER A 288 -7.98 -19.43 -1.00
CA SER A 288 -8.89 -19.08 -2.08
C SER A 288 -9.92 -18.05 -1.64
N HIS A 289 -10.09 -17.02 -2.45
CA HIS A 289 -11.12 -16.00 -2.31
C HIS A 289 -12.34 -16.42 -3.11
N GLU A 290 -13.49 -16.53 -2.45
CA GLU A 290 -14.72 -17.04 -3.00
C GLU A 290 -15.79 -15.94 -2.96
N HIS A 291 -16.42 -15.68 -4.11
CA HIS A 291 -17.57 -14.78 -4.21
C HIS A 291 -18.85 -15.61 -4.27
N LEU A 292 -19.75 -15.31 -3.34
CA LEU A 292 -21.04 -15.97 -3.19
C LEU A 292 -22.15 -15.10 -3.81
N ASP A 293 -23.21 -15.74 -4.30
CA ASP A 293 -24.45 -15.06 -4.66
C ASP A 293 -25.32 -14.74 -3.42
N ALA A 294 -26.49 -14.14 -3.65
CA ALA A 294 -27.42 -13.75 -2.58
C ALA A 294 -27.96 -14.95 -1.78
N ASP A 295 -27.95 -16.14 -2.36
CA ASP A 295 -28.38 -17.39 -1.74
C ASP A 295 -27.21 -18.12 -1.04
N GLY A 296 -26.00 -17.55 -1.08
CA GLY A 296 -24.79 -18.11 -0.49
C GLY A 296 -24.11 -19.18 -1.34
N ASN A 297 -24.52 -19.37 -2.59
CA ASN A 297 -23.88 -20.31 -3.51
C ASN A 297 -22.63 -19.71 -4.13
N LEU A 298 -21.64 -20.56 -4.43
CA LEU A 298 -20.39 -20.13 -5.03
C LEU A 298 -20.62 -19.66 -6.47
N LYS A 299 -20.34 -18.38 -6.75
CA LYS A 299 -20.41 -17.79 -8.09
C LYS A 299 -19.06 -17.88 -8.81
N THR A 300 -18.00 -17.43 -8.14
CA THR A 300 -16.63 -17.45 -8.67
C THR A 300 -15.63 -17.66 -7.53
N ALA A 301 -14.46 -18.21 -7.84
CA ALA A 301 -13.36 -18.39 -6.90
C ALA A 301 -12.02 -18.10 -7.58
N THR A 302 -11.07 -17.53 -6.83
CA THR A 302 -9.68 -17.46 -7.28
C THR A 302 -9.04 -18.85 -7.27
N ALA A 303 -8.09 -19.08 -8.18
CA ALA A 303 -7.27 -20.29 -8.11
C ALA A 303 -6.55 -20.36 -6.75
N PRO A 304 -6.53 -21.53 -6.09
CA PRO A 304 -5.93 -21.67 -4.76
C PRO A 304 -4.42 -21.40 -4.82
N ALA A 305 -3.97 -20.44 -4.02
CA ALA A 305 -2.55 -20.12 -3.88
C ALA A 305 -1.94 -21.04 -2.79
N VAL A 306 -1.14 -22.02 -3.21
CA VAL A 306 -0.49 -22.97 -2.29
C VAL A 306 0.85 -22.41 -1.83
N THR A 307 0.99 -22.17 -0.53
CA THR A 307 2.19 -21.62 0.10
C THR A 307 2.74 -22.57 1.17
N PRO A 308 4.04 -22.93 1.15
CA PRO A 308 4.67 -23.70 2.23
C PRO A 308 4.66 -22.95 3.57
N PHE A 309 4.44 -23.65 4.70
CA PHE A 309 4.40 -23.03 6.03
C PHE A 309 5.65 -22.22 6.38
N ARG A 310 6.83 -22.66 5.93
CA ARG A 310 8.11 -21.95 6.15
C ARG A 310 8.18 -20.56 5.52
N GLN A 311 7.32 -20.27 4.53
CA GLN A 311 7.25 -18.97 3.85
C GLN A 311 6.18 -18.06 4.45
N LEU A 312 5.31 -18.59 5.31
CA LEU A 312 4.31 -17.78 6.00
C LEU A 312 4.95 -17.04 7.17
N GLY A 313 4.78 -15.72 7.22
CA GLY A 313 5.21 -14.89 8.35
C GLY A 313 4.37 -15.06 9.62
N ASN A 314 3.24 -15.79 9.54
CA ASN A 314 2.29 -15.91 10.64
C ASN A 314 2.29 -17.31 11.28
N LYS A 315 3.30 -17.57 12.11
CA LYS A 315 3.46 -18.85 12.83
C LYS A 315 2.30 -19.13 13.80
N ALA A 316 1.73 -18.08 14.40
CA ALA A 316 0.66 -18.19 15.38
C ALA A 316 -0.64 -18.78 14.79
N GLU A 317 -0.99 -18.40 13.56
CA GLU A 317 -2.19 -18.93 12.90
C GLU A 317 -2.05 -20.43 12.58
N ILE A 318 -0.87 -20.87 12.16
CA ILE A 318 -0.57 -22.28 11.89
C ILE A 318 -0.66 -23.10 13.18
N GLU A 319 -0.09 -22.60 14.29
CA GLU A 319 -0.18 -23.24 15.60
C GLU A 319 -1.64 -23.33 16.09
N LYS A 320 -2.44 -22.27 15.91
CA LYS A 320 -3.88 -22.26 16.22
C LYS A 320 -4.64 -23.32 15.39
N ALA A 321 -4.38 -23.39 14.09
CA ALA A 321 -4.97 -24.39 13.20
C ALA A 321 -4.60 -25.83 13.63
N GLN A 322 -3.35 -26.05 14.02
CA GLN A 322 -2.86 -27.36 14.47
C GLN A 322 -3.54 -27.79 15.77
N GLN A 323 -3.68 -26.86 16.73
CA GLN A 323 -4.37 -27.11 17.99
C GLN A 323 -5.85 -27.44 17.76
N LYS A 324 -6.55 -26.70 16.89
CA LYS A 324 -7.95 -26.98 16.53
C LYS A 324 -8.11 -28.36 15.89
N LEU A 325 -7.23 -28.74 14.96
CA LEU A 325 -7.26 -30.06 14.34
C LEU A 325 -7.05 -31.18 15.37
N ARG A 326 -6.10 -31.02 16.29
CA ARG A 326 -5.87 -31.99 17.39
C ARG A 326 -7.10 -32.14 18.28
N ALA A 327 -7.75 -31.05 18.65
CA ALA A 327 -8.98 -31.09 19.45
C ALA A 327 -10.11 -31.84 18.72
N MET A 328 -10.31 -31.56 17.43
CA MET A 328 -11.31 -32.26 16.59
C MET A 328 -10.98 -33.75 16.41
N ASN A 329 -9.70 -34.12 16.34
CA ASN A 329 -9.27 -35.52 16.30
C ASN A 329 -9.52 -36.24 17.63
N ALA A 330 -9.31 -35.57 18.76
CA ALA A 330 -9.53 -36.14 20.09
C ALA A 330 -11.03 -36.37 20.38
N GLY A 331 -11.91 -35.44 19.98
CA GLY A 331 -13.35 -35.53 20.21
C GLY A 331 -14.03 -36.71 19.51
N ASN A 332 -13.55 -37.11 18.32
CA ASN A 332 -14.14 -38.24 17.59
C ASN A 332 -13.87 -39.62 18.21
N ASN A 333 -12.89 -39.73 19.12
CA ASN A 333 -12.61 -40.98 19.83
C ASN A 333 -13.46 -41.17 21.09
N ALA A 334 -14.31 -40.20 21.43
CA ALA A 334 -15.15 -40.20 22.63
C ALA A 334 -16.62 -40.58 22.36
N GLN A 335 -16.95 -41.21 21.22
CA GLN A 335 -18.29 -41.81 21.07
C GLN A 335 -18.42 -43.01 22.03
N PRO A 336 -19.40 -43.01 22.95
CA PRO A 336 -19.64 -44.17 23.78
C PRO A 336 -20.04 -45.33 22.86
N LYS A 337 -19.29 -46.44 22.94
CA LYS A 337 -19.70 -47.71 22.34
C LYS A 337 -21.10 -48.02 22.89
N LYS A 338 -22.11 -47.94 22.02
CA LYS A 338 -23.45 -48.49 22.32
C LYS A 338 -23.41 -50.00 22.23
#